data_AF-A0AAU9JL94-F1
#
_entry.id   AF-A0AAU9JL94-F1
#
_cell.length_a   1.000
_cell.length_b   1.000
_cell.length_c   1.000
_cell.angle_alpha   90.00
_cell.angle_beta   90.00
_cell.angle_gamma   90.00
#
_symmetry.space_group_name_H-M   'P 1'
#
loop_
_entity.id
_entity.type
_entity.pdbx_description
1 polymer ?
#
loop_
_entity_poly.entity_id
_entity_poly.type
_entity_poly.pdbx_seq_one_letter_code
_entity_poly.pdbx_strand_id
1 'polypeptide(L)'
;MREYYYNCDKAIIDKSRFLPLLDHNGFIIECNLSIKLTAFSNEAYYMVSFSKHKTSRQLILLSEDGFVYSHTSQLSTLIESENACLHNMMISELFLGIDFNNFRLFEPVIIQLKNKKLALVRIVKALKATKIHTILVISDRNEIEKWLKKESEEQIEYFNAVKLATDMILDCERDDNEII
;
A
#
# COMPACT_ATOMS: atom_id res chain seq x y z
N MET A 1 29.88 -20.56 24.03
CA MET A 1 29.17 -19.72 23.05
C MET A 1 28.69 -20.60 21.87
N ARG A 2 27.85 -21.61 22.14
CA ARG A 2 27.53 -22.71 21.19
C ARG A 2 26.03 -23.05 21.09
N GLU A 3 25.12 -22.25 21.66
CA GLU A 3 23.72 -22.69 21.87
C GLU A 3 22.63 -21.78 21.28
N TYR A 4 22.94 -20.72 20.53
CA TYR A 4 21.90 -19.78 20.07
C TYR A 4 21.32 -20.03 18.67
N TYR A 5 21.87 -20.95 17.87
CA TYR A 5 21.43 -21.16 16.48
C TYR A 5 20.77 -22.52 16.22
N TYR A 6 20.49 -23.31 17.26
CA TYR A 6 20.10 -24.71 17.07
C TYR A 6 18.62 -24.94 16.72
N ASN A 7 17.75 -23.91 16.72
CA ASN A 7 16.32 -24.08 16.39
C ASN A 7 15.70 -22.78 15.84
N CYS A 8 16.13 -22.32 14.66
CA CYS A 8 15.38 -21.32 13.89
C CYS A 8 14.87 -21.98 12.61
N ASP A 9 14.02 -23.00 12.77
CA ASP A 9 13.66 -23.93 11.69
C ASP A 9 12.80 -23.32 10.57
N LYS A 10 12.33 -22.07 10.74
CA LYS A 10 11.76 -21.18 9.71
C LYS A 10 11.13 -19.97 10.40
N ALA A 11 11.86 -18.86 10.53
CA ALA A 11 11.20 -17.57 10.67
C ALA A 11 10.82 -17.11 9.26
N ILE A 12 9.60 -17.44 8.81
CA ILE A 12 9.03 -16.83 7.61
C ILE A 12 8.51 -15.46 8.06
N ILE A 13 9.14 -14.40 7.56
CA ILE A 13 8.58 -13.06 7.65
C ILE A 13 7.75 -12.90 6.38
N ASP A 14 6.53 -13.43 6.42
CA ASP A 14 5.52 -13.13 5.40
C ASP A 14 4.87 -11.82 5.81
N LYS A 15 5.44 -10.73 5.33
CA LYS A 15 4.73 -9.46 5.37
C LYS A 15 4.29 -9.22 3.95
N SER A 16 3.00 -9.43 3.69
CA SER A 16 2.30 -9.03 2.47
C SER A 16 2.38 -7.51 2.33
N ARG A 17 3.58 -7.02 2.03
CA ARG A 17 3.86 -5.60 1.88
C ARG A 17 3.65 -5.34 0.42
N PHE A 18 2.52 -4.71 0.11
CA PHE A 18 2.32 -3.98 -1.14
C PHE A 18 3.64 -3.29 -1.52
N LEU A 19 4.29 -3.79 -2.57
CA LEU A 19 5.53 -3.24 -3.10
C LEU A 19 5.27 -2.91 -4.56
N PRO A 20 5.14 -1.61 -4.92
CA PRO A 20 5.00 -1.22 -6.31
C PRO A 20 6.34 -1.37 -7.01
N LEU A 21 6.42 -2.25 -8.00
CA LEU A 21 7.55 -2.40 -8.91
C LEU A 21 7.14 -2.00 -10.32
N LEU A 22 8.10 -1.59 -11.17
CA LEU A 22 7.82 -1.29 -12.57
C LEU A 22 8.10 -2.51 -13.45
N ASP A 23 7.24 -2.72 -14.45
CA ASP A 23 7.48 -3.68 -15.51
C ASP A 23 8.38 -3.09 -16.61
N HIS A 24 8.68 -3.90 -17.63
CA HIS A 24 9.54 -3.49 -18.75
C HIS A 24 8.93 -2.39 -19.63
N ASN A 25 7.63 -2.12 -19.50
CA ASN A 25 6.92 -1.04 -20.20
C ASN A 25 6.71 0.19 -19.30
N GLY A 26 7.22 0.17 -18.06
CA GLY A 26 7.09 1.28 -17.12
C GLY A 26 5.76 1.33 -16.35
N PHE A 27 4.96 0.26 -16.37
CA PHE A 27 3.73 0.16 -15.60
C PHE A 27 3.96 -0.47 -14.23
N ILE A 28 3.15 -0.07 -13.25
CA ILE A 28 3.20 -0.64 -11.90
C ILE A 28 2.69 -2.08 -11.91
N ILE A 29 3.41 -2.94 -11.22
CA ILE A 29 2.98 -4.25 -10.76
C ILE A 29 2.96 -4.24 -9.24
N GLU A 30 1.84 -4.66 -8.67
CA GLU A 30 1.76 -4.96 -7.24
C GLU A 30 2.44 -6.29 -6.95
N CYS A 31 3.41 -6.30 -6.04
CA CYS A 31 4.13 -7.50 -5.65
C CYS A 31 4.02 -7.77 -4.14
N ASN A 32 3.97 -9.06 -3.80
CA ASN A 32 4.22 -9.59 -2.47
C ASN A 32 5.71 -9.84 -2.29
N LEU A 33 6.22 -9.48 -1.11
CA LEU A 33 7.58 -9.73 -0.68
C LEU A 33 7.58 -10.79 0.41
N SER A 34 8.24 -11.93 0.17
CA SER A 34 8.46 -12.94 1.19
C SER A 34 9.94 -12.99 1.54
N ILE A 35 10.25 -12.89 2.84
CA ILE A 35 11.62 -13.03 3.35
C ILE A 35 11.65 -14.24 4.28
N LYS A 36 12.48 -15.21 3.92
CA LYS A 36 12.69 -16.41 4.71
C LYS A 36 14.13 -16.44 5.22
N LEU A 37 14.28 -16.45 6.54
CA LEU A 37 15.56 -16.70 7.19
C LEU A 37 15.77 -18.22 7.27
N THR A 38 16.96 -18.67 6.89
CA THR A 38 17.41 -20.05 7.09
C THR A 38 18.84 -20.03 7.61
N ALA A 39 19.21 -21.01 8.42
CA ALA A 39 20.59 -21.21 8.86
C ALA A 39 21.13 -22.51 8.25
N PHE A 40 22.39 -22.51 7.86
CA PHE A 40 23.11 -23.72 7.48
C PHE A 40 24.51 -23.66 8.07
N SER A 41 24.87 -24.68 8.86
CA SER A 41 26.09 -24.67 9.68
C SER A 41 26.10 -23.46 10.64
N ASN A 42 27.15 -22.63 10.60
CA ASN A 42 27.32 -21.44 11.43
C ASN A 42 26.96 -20.13 10.71
N GLU A 43 26.25 -20.20 9.57
CA GLU A 43 25.91 -19.05 8.75
C GLU A 43 24.39 -18.86 8.62
N ALA A 44 23.96 -17.59 8.55
CA ALA A 44 22.58 -17.20 8.35
C ALA A 44 22.38 -16.70 6.90
N TYR A 45 21.30 -17.17 6.28
CA TYR A 45 20.95 -16.86 4.90
C TYR A 45 19.54 -16.29 4.83
N TYR A 46 19.35 -15.28 4.00
CA TYR A 46 18.06 -14.70 3.70
C TYR A 46 17.66 -15.05 2.28
N MET A 47 16.54 -15.74 2.13
CA MET A 47 15.89 -15.94 0.84
C MET A 47 14.81 -14.88 0.68
N VAL A 48 14.98 -14.02 -0.31
CA VAL A 48 14.03 -12.96 -0.65
C VAL A 48 13.35 -13.33 -1.95
N SER A 49 12.03 -13.42 -1.95
CA SER A 49 11.24 -13.69 -3.16
C SER A 49 10.17 -12.63 -3.36
N PHE A 50 9.95 -12.30 -4.63
CA PHE A 50 8.90 -11.39 -5.07
C PHE A 50 7.93 -12.19 -5.93
N SER A 51 6.64 -12.07 -5.67
CA SER A 51 5.60 -12.64 -6.52
C SER A 51 4.56 -11.59 -6.84
N LYS A 52 4.02 -11.60 -8.06
CA LYS A 52 2.94 -10.70 -8.45
C LYS A 52 1.73 -10.95 -7.55
N HIS A 53 1.26 -9.90 -6.89
CA HIS A 53 0.04 -9.93 -6.12
C HIS A 53 -1.15 -10.03 -7.08
N LYS A 54 -2.02 -11.02 -6.88
CA LYS A 54 -3.20 -11.25 -7.72
C LYS A 54 -4.36 -10.43 -7.19
N THR A 55 -4.47 -9.19 -7.64
CA THR A 55 -5.59 -8.30 -7.31
C THR A 55 -6.29 -7.78 -8.57
N SER A 56 -7.56 -7.41 -8.39
CA SER A 56 -8.36 -6.73 -9.42
C SER A 56 -8.13 -5.21 -9.43
N ARG A 57 -7.62 -4.65 -8.33
CA ARG A 57 -7.44 -3.21 -8.17
C ARG A 57 -6.32 -2.70 -9.07
N GLN A 58 -6.49 -1.46 -9.50
CA GLN A 58 -5.51 -0.70 -10.25
C GLN A 58 -4.80 0.28 -9.33
N LEU A 59 -3.57 0.68 -9.69
CA LEU A 59 -2.74 1.53 -8.85
C LEU A 59 -2.31 2.77 -9.60
N ILE A 60 -2.19 3.87 -8.87
CA ILE A 60 -1.64 5.12 -9.36
C ILE A 60 -0.61 5.60 -8.34
N LEU A 61 0.65 5.77 -8.76
CA LEU A 61 1.67 6.46 -7.98
C LEU A 61 1.60 7.96 -8.30
N LEU A 62 1.64 8.78 -7.25
CA LEU A 62 1.42 10.21 -7.34
C LEU A 62 2.57 11.01 -6.74
N SER A 63 2.76 12.21 -7.27
CA SER A 63 3.44 13.29 -6.56
C SER A 63 2.61 13.79 -5.39
N GLU A 64 3.22 14.58 -4.51
CA GLU A 64 2.52 15.25 -3.40
C GLU A 64 1.46 16.22 -3.91
N ASP A 65 1.63 16.76 -5.12
CA ASP A 65 0.68 17.67 -5.78
C ASP A 65 -0.42 16.95 -6.58
N GLY A 66 -0.40 15.61 -6.61
CA GLY A 66 -1.44 14.80 -7.26
C GLY A 66 -1.22 14.54 -8.76
N PHE A 67 -0.01 14.73 -9.28
CA PHE A 67 0.37 14.31 -10.63
C PHE A 67 0.73 12.83 -10.67
N VAL A 68 0.34 12.15 -11.75
CA VAL A 68 0.63 10.73 -11.96
C VAL A 68 2.08 10.51 -12.36
N TYR A 69 2.82 9.79 -11.51
CA TYR A 69 4.16 9.30 -11.84
C TYR A 69 4.11 7.99 -12.62
N SER A 70 3.28 7.05 -12.20
CA SER A 70 3.11 5.77 -12.89
C SER A 70 1.78 5.14 -12.49
N HIS A 71 1.33 4.15 -13.24
CA HIS A 71 0.09 3.44 -12.99
C HIS A 71 0.14 2.00 -13.47
N THR A 72 -0.82 1.18 -13.07
CA THR A 72 -0.98 -0.17 -13.64
C THR A 72 -1.45 -0.11 -15.09
N SER A 73 -1.06 -1.09 -15.91
CA SER A 73 -1.32 -1.10 -17.36
C SER A 73 -2.80 -1.16 -17.72
N GLN A 74 -3.67 -1.69 -16.85
CA GLN A 74 -5.11 -1.80 -17.11
C GLN A 74 -5.91 -0.57 -16.65
N LEU A 75 -5.26 0.43 -16.06
CA LEU A 75 -5.96 1.59 -15.52
C LEU A 75 -6.64 2.41 -16.61
N SER A 76 -5.93 2.74 -17.70
CA SER A 76 -6.48 3.52 -18.81
C SER A 76 -7.74 2.88 -19.39
N THR A 77 -7.73 1.55 -19.56
CA THR A 77 -8.90 0.77 -19.96
C THR A 77 -10.02 0.82 -18.92
N LEU A 78 -9.69 0.69 -17.62
CA LEU A 78 -10.69 0.72 -16.56
C LEU A 78 -11.46 2.04 -16.54
N ILE A 79 -10.73 3.16 -16.66
CA ILE A 79 -11.27 4.52 -16.65
C ILE A 79 -11.72 5.00 -18.05
N GLU A 80 -11.57 4.16 -19.07
CA GLU A 80 -11.94 4.46 -20.46
C GLU A 80 -11.27 5.73 -20.99
N SER A 81 -10.01 5.94 -20.63
CA SER A 81 -9.17 7.00 -21.16
C SER A 81 -8.75 6.68 -22.60
N GLU A 82 -8.75 7.68 -23.46
CA GLU A 82 -8.17 7.58 -24.81
C GLU A 82 -6.63 7.47 -24.75
N ASN A 83 -6.02 7.96 -23.67
CA ASN A 83 -4.58 7.90 -23.43
C ASN A 83 -4.22 6.60 -22.71
N ALA A 84 -3.40 5.76 -23.37
CA ALA A 84 -2.89 4.53 -22.76
C ALA A 84 -1.90 4.81 -21.60
N CYS A 85 -1.13 5.90 -21.70
CA CYS A 85 -0.20 6.37 -20.69
C CYS A 85 -0.76 7.63 -20.02
N LEU A 86 -0.91 7.58 -18.69
CA LEU A 86 -1.48 8.66 -17.88
C LEU A 86 -0.41 9.45 -17.13
N HIS A 87 0.88 9.27 -17.48
CA HIS A 87 2.00 9.96 -16.85
C HIS A 87 1.86 11.48 -16.98
N ASN A 88 2.19 12.21 -15.91
CA ASN A 88 2.04 13.66 -15.75
C ASN A 88 0.61 14.21 -15.87
N MET A 89 -0.42 13.36 -15.90
CA MET A 89 -1.81 13.82 -15.78
C MET A 89 -2.14 14.13 -14.32
N MET A 90 -3.05 15.08 -14.08
CA MET A 90 -3.52 15.38 -12.74
C MET A 90 -4.67 14.44 -12.34
N ILE A 91 -4.74 14.03 -11.08
CA ILE A 91 -5.83 13.14 -10.60
C ILE A 91 -7.22 13.73 -10.82
N SER A 92 -7.38 15.04 -10.68
CA SER A 92 -8.63 15.76 -10.93
C SER A 92 -9.07 15.70 -12.40
N GLU A 93 -8.14 15.54 -13.34
CA GLU A 93 -8.43 15.34 -14.77
C GLU A 93 -8.90 13.92 -15.06
N LEU A 94 -8.34 12.93 -14.34
CA LEU A 94 -8.71 11.52 -14.47
C LEU A 94 -10.06 11.21 -13.82
N PHE A 95 -10.37 11.88 -12.71
CA PHE A 95 -11.57 11.64 -11.91
C PHE A 95 -12.27 12.97 -11.60
N LEU A 96 -13.22 13.35 -12.44
CA LEU A 96 -13.96 14.60 -12.29
C LEU A 96 -14.65 14.70 -10.93
N GLY A 97 -14.54 15.86 -10.29
CA GLY A 97 -15.13 16.13 -8.98
C GLY A 97 -14.31 15.61 -7.79
N ILE A 98 -13.14 15.03 -8.04
CA ILE A 98 -12.19 14.65 -6.99
C ILE A 98 -11.23 15.81 -6.71
N ASP A 99 -11.21 16.24 -5.45
CA ASP A 99 -10.13 17.06 -4.90
C ASP A 99 -9.12 16.17 -4.17
N PHE A 100 -7.93 16.02 -4.75
CA PHE A 100 -6.86 15.21 -4.19
C PHE A 100 -6.41 15.70 -2.81
N ASN A 101 -6.49 17.01 -2.53
CA ASN A 101 -6.10 17.56 -1.23
C ASN A 101 -7.06 17.13 -0.11
N ASN A 102 -8.32 16.84 -0.48
CA ASN A 102 -9.34 16.38 0.46
C ASN A 102 -9.36 14.85 0.62
N PHE A 103 -8.53 14.10 -0.11
CA PHE A 103 -8.44 12.66 0.04
C PHE A 103 -7.74 12.29 1.36
N ARG A 104 -8.55 11.81 2.30
CA ARG A 104 -8.11 11.24 3.56
C ARG A 104 -7.50 9.86 3.34
N LEU A 105 -6.48 9.55 4.13
CA LEU A 105 -5.81 8.25 4.05
C LEU A 105 -6.77 7.14 4.46
N PHE A 106 -6.79 6.07 3.67
CA PHE A 106 -7.59 4.86 3.89
C PHE A 106 -9.11 5.08 3.93
N GLU A 107 -9.62 6.26 3.59
CA GLU A 107 -11.05 6.52 3.42
C GLU A 107 -11.43 6.38 1.94
N PRO A 108 -12.32 5.43 1.60
CA PRO A 108 -12.75 5.24 0.22
C PRO A 108 -13.65 6.39 -0.24
N VAL A 109 -13.29 7.01 -1.36
CA VAL A 109 -14.18 7.93 -2.08
C VAL A 109 -14.83 7.18 -3.22
N ILE A 110 -16.16 7.15 -3.19
CA ILE A 110 -16.95 6.46 -4.22
C ILE A 110 -17.22 7.43 -5.37
N ILE A 111 -16.86 7.00 -6.57
CA ILE A 111 -17.19 7.72 -7.80
C ILE A 111 -18.01 6.86 -8.73
N GLN A 112 -18.83 7.52 -9.54
CA GLN A 112 -19.56 6.89 -10.62
C GLN A 112 -18.91 7.32 -11.94
N LEU A 113 -18.35 6.35 -12.67
CA LEU A 113 -17.78 6.58 -13.99
C LEU A 113 -18.63 5.83 -15.02
N LYS A 114 -19.49 6.56 -15.73
CA LYS A 114 -20.51 6.00 -16.63
C LYS A 114 -21.33 4.92 -15.90
N ASN A 115 -21.20 3.66 -16.30
CA ASN A 115 -21.93 2.52 -15.72
C ASN A 115 -21.12 1.75 -14.67
N LYS A 116 -19.95 2.24 -14.27
CA LYS A 116 -19.06 1.59 -13.29
C LYS A 116 -19.02 2.40 -12.00
N LYS A 117 -19.21 1.71 -10.88
CA LYS A 117 -18.93 2.25 -9.55
C LYS A 117 -17.48 1.92 -9.20
N LEU A 118 -16.70 2.93 -8.85
CA LEU A 118 -15.31 2.76 -8.41
C LEU A 118 -15.16 3.28 -6.98
N ALA A 119 -14.29 2.64 -6.20
CA ALA A 119 -13.76 3.23 -4.98
C ALA A 119 -12.32 3.68 -5.24
N LEU A 120 -12.03 4.91 -4.86
CA LEU A 120 -10.69 5.47 -4.84
C LEU A 120 -10.21 5.52 -3.39
N VAL A 121 -9.05 4.95 -3.10
CA VAL A 121 -8.47 4.94 -1.76
C VAL A 121 -7.07 5.50 -1.81
N ARG A 122 -6.82 6.56 -1.04
CA ARG A 122 -5.46 7.07 -0.85
C ARG A 122 -4.74 6.27 0.20
N ILE A 123 -3.55 5.78 -0.14
CA ILE A 123 -2.60 5.22 0.81
C ILE A 123 -1.28 5.97 0.69
N VAL A 124 -0.52 5.99 1.77
CA VAL A 124 0.83 6.55 1.79
C VAL A 124 1.79 5.53 2.37
N LYS A 125 2.91 5.33 1.69
CA LYS A 125 4.01 4.51 2.19
C LYS A 125 5.26 5.35 2.36
N ALA A 126 5.86 5.24 3.53
CA ALA A 126 7.19 5.78 3.77
C ALA A 126 8.24 4.74 3.34
N LEU A 127 9.12 5.11 2.42
CA LEU A 127 10.33 4.37 2.09
C LEU A 127 11.53 5.25 2.44
N LYS A 128 12.17 4.95 3.58
CA LYS A 128 13.20 5.82 4.18
C LYS A 128 12.64 7.24 4.41
N ALA A 129 13.28 8.27 3.86
CA ALA A 129 12.87 9.66 3.97
C ALA A 129 11.81 10.08 2.92
N THR A 130 11.44 9.20 2.00
CA THR A 130 10.51 9.52 0.91
C THR A 130 9.11 9.01 1.22
N LYS A 131 8.09 9.84 1.01
CA LYS A 131 6.69 9.44 1.02
C LYS A 131 6.24 9.14 -0.39
N ILE A 132 5.59 8.00 -0.55
CA ILE A 132 4.99 7.57 -1.80
C ILE A 132 3.49 7.63 -1.62
N HIS A 133 2.84 8.53 -2.37
CA HIS A 133 1.40 8.62 -2.43
C HIS A 133 0.88 7.65 -3.50
N THR A 134 -0.08 6.82 -3.12
CA THR A 134 -0.72 5.89 -4.04
C THR A 134 -2.24 6.02 -3.95
N ILE A 135 -2.92 5.93 -5.09
CA ILE A 135 -4.36 5.72 -5.16
C ILE A 135 -4.62 4.29 -5.61
N LEU A 136 -5.39 3.56 -4.81
CA LEU A 136 -5.99 2.31 -5.22
C LEU A 136 -7.30 2.65 -5.96
N VAL A 137 -7.46 2.13 -7.16
CA VAL A 137 -8.68 2.27 -7.97
C VAL A 137 -9.33 0.89 -8.03
N ILE A 138 -10.46 0.77 -7.34
CA ILE A 138 -11.10 -0.51 -7.06
C ILE A 138 -12.44 -0.56 -7.78
N SER A 139 -12.63 -1.57 -8.61
CA SER A 139 -13.89 -1.81 -9.35
C SER A 139 -14.62 -3.07 -8.88
N ASP A 140 -13.94 -3.99 -8.19
CA ASP A 140 -14.58 -5.19 -7.66
C ASP A 140 -15.53 -4.83 -6.51
N ARG A 141 -16.78 -5.31 -6.61
CA ARG A 141 -17.82 -4.96 -5.64
C ARG A 141 -17.51 -5.48 -4.24
N ASN A 142 -17.00 -6.70 -4.13
CA ASN A 142 -16.71 -7.29 -2.82
C ASN A 142 -15.55 -6.54 -2.15
N GLU A 143 -14.53 -6.17 -2.92
CA GLU A 143 -13.42 -5.36 -2.42
C GLU A 143 -13.90 -3.96 -1.99
N ILE A 144 -14.73 -3.29 -2.79
CA ILE A 144 -15.33 -2.00 -2.40
C ILE A 144 -16.10 -2.13 -1.07
N GLU A 145 -16.91 -3.18 -0.91
CA GLU A 145 -17.66 -3.41 0.33
C GLU A 145 -16.74 -3.63 1.54
N LYS A 146 -15.62 -4.35 1.38
CA LYS A 146 -14.61 -4.51 2.44
C LYS A 146 -14.00 -3.17 2.84
N TRP A 147 -13.64 -2.33 1.87
CA TRP A 147 -13.08 -1.00 2.16
C TRP A 147 -14.07 -0.08 2.89
N LEU A 148 -15.36 -0.15 2.52
CA LEU A 148 -16.43 0.62 3.18
C LEU A 148 -16.67 0.14 4.62
N LYS A 149 -16.56 -1.17 4.88
CA LYS A 149 -16.70 -1.76 6.23
C LYS A 149 -15.44 -1.65 7.09
N LYS A 150 -14.34 -1.12 6.53
CA LYS A 150 -13.01 -1.07 7.17
C LYS A 150 -12.45 -2.47 7.48
N GLU A 151 -12.78 -3.44 6.64
CA GLU A 151 -12.38 -4.84 6.75
C GLU A 151 -11.21 -5.21 5.82
N SER A 152 -10.64 -4.23 5.09
CA SER A 152 -9.44 -4.51 4.28
C SER A 152 -8.22 -4.73 5.20
N GLU A 153 -7.38 -5.70 4.84
CA GLU A 153 -6.16 -6.01 5.59
C GLU A 153 -5.27 -4.77 5.71
N GLU A 154 -5.12 -3.99 4.64
CA GLU A 154 -4.32 -2.76 4.66
C GLU A 154 -4.89 -1.67 5.57
N GLN A 155 -6.22 -1.52 5.65
CA GLN A 155 -6.83 -0.61 6.64
C GLN A 155 -6.56 -1.10 8.06
N ILE A 156 -6.78 -2.39 8.32
CA ILE A 156 -6.61 -2.97 9.65
C ILE A 156 -5.16 -2.82 10.11
N GLU A 157 -4.20 -3.15 9.26
CA GLU A 157 -2.77 -2.99 9.54
C GLU A 157 -2.40 -1.54 9.83
N TYR A 158 -2.88 -0.60 9.01
CA TYR A 158 -2.60 0.82 9.22
C TYR A 158 -3.15 1.32 10.55
N PHE A 159 -4.42 1.05 10.86
CA PHE A 159 -5.03 1.51 12.11
C PHE A 159 -4.39 0.85 13.33
N ASN A 160 -3.99 -0.43 13.24
CA ASN A 160 -3.24 -1.09 14.31
C ASN A 160 -1.87 -0.45 14.52
N ALA A 161 -1.15 -0.11 13.45
CA ALA A 161 0.16 0.55 13.55
C ALA A 161 0.05 1.96 14.14
N VAL A 162 -0.95 2.74 13.72
CA VAL A 162 -1.22 4.07 14.27
C VAL A 162 -1.60 3.97 15.74
N LYS A 163 -2.48 3.05 16.12
CA LYS A 163 -2.88 2.84 17.52
C LYS A 163 -1.67 2.52 18.39
N LEU A 164 -0.83 1.57 17.97
CA LEU A 164 0.41 1.22 18.69
C LEU A 164 1.33 2.43 18.87
N ALA A 165 1.50 3.26 17.84
CA ALA A 165 2.33 4.46 17.93
C ALA A 165 1.75 5.50 18.91
N THR A 166 0.42 5.69 18.90
CA THR A 166 -0.26 6.61 19.83
C THR A 166 -0.16 6.13 21.28
N ASP A 167 -0.38 4.83 21.51
CA ASP A 167 -0.28 4.24 22.86
C ASP A 167 1.15 4.40 23.42
N MET A 168 2.18 4.22 22.59
CA MET A 168 3.57 4.44 22.99
C MET A 168 3.88 5.89 23.37
N ILE A 169 3.27 6.88 22.69
CA ILE A 169 3.46 8.30 23.02
C ILE A 169 2.81 8.62 24.38
N LEU A 170 1.61 8.08 24.62
CA LEU A 170 0.88 8.31 25.87
C LEU A 170 1.57 7.65 27.09
N ASP A 171 2.22 6.51 26.90
CA ASP A 171 3.01 5.88 27.96
C ASP A 171 4.27 6.68 28.28
N CYS A 172 4.94 7.29 27.29
CA CYS A 172 6.07 8.20 27.53
C CYS A 172 5.66 9.48 28.29
N GLU A 173 4.45 10.02 28.07
CA GLU A 173 3.96 11.20 28.78
C GLU A 173 3.51 10.92 30.23
N ARG A 174 3.27 9.65 30.58
CA ARG A 174 2.93 9.24 31.95
C ARG A 174 4.15 9.11 32.85
N ASP A 175 5.26 8.60 32.32
CA ASP A 175 6.51 8.44 33.07
C ASP A 175 7.13 9.79 33.48
N ASP A 176 6.87 10.87 32.72
CA ASP A 176 7.34 12.22 33.05
C ASP A 176 6.50 12.92 34.14
N ASN A 177 5.34 12.36 34.54
CA ASN A 177 4.43 12.95 35.53
C ASN A 177 4.43 12.24 36.90
N GLU A 178 5.21 11.16 37.09
CA GLU A 178 5.33 10.45 38.37
C GLU A 178 6.54 10.89 39.23
N ILE A 179 7.22 11.98 38.85
CA ILE A 179 8.29 12.59 39.68
C ILE A 179 7.76 13.88 40.33
N ILE A 180 6.91 13.76 41.35
CA ILE A 180 6.68 14.80 42.38
C ILE A 180 6.56 14.13 43.76
#